data_AF-A0A838FNJ0-F1
#
_entry.id   AF-A0A838FNJ0-F1
#
_cell.length_a   1.000
_cell.length_b   1.000
_cell.length_c   1.000
_cell.angle_alpha   90.00
_cell.angle_beta   90.00
_cell.angle_gamma   90.00
#
_symmetry.space_group_name_H-M   'P 1'
#
loop_
_entity.id
_entity.type
_entity.pdbx_description
1 polymer ?
#
loop_
_entity_poly.entity_id
_entity_poly.type
_entity_poly.pdbx_seq_one_letter_code
_entity_poly.pdbx_strand_id
1 'polypeptide(L)'
;MSIAAEYGTREYRTDQLVVSAGTGVEDPEGADVVTFDPRQPRRFRLDYDPAAAGGRGRITLSVEGVPKAVVLDLLPGHRRDGAALDRFGMLNQQHEVSGSMDAYFGDLRLNGAPVAAEAEPAWEGRGNRRAFRDCEVETFHNFGFGDASAAAGGLVWRTDPEQELGAWYGDGDGVSLDLNDELYASGRARLAWANSDSGVYLGWFGKDSESIEEGGPMHVPTNSLAMLVEGPSEVGWYARPVYGSEDEDAFGFVEGAAGTPTIHPAGWHAFTLHYDPDAGEHGEIAVTLDGRESRLAVSEEAREAGADLDHFGIRTVEDDGHAMMPLFDDLTYTREGRD
;
A
#
# COMPACT_ATOMS: atom_id res chain seq x y z
N MET A 1 8.84 11.75 17.41
CA MET A 1 9.29 10.35 17.53
C MET A 1 8.16 9.57 18.15
N SER A 2 7.59 8.59 17.46
CA SER A 2 6.57 7.71 18.04
C SER A 2 7.20 6.42 18.58
N ILE A 3 6.51 5.78 19.52
CA ILE A 3 6.74 4.39 19.90
C ILE A 3 5.46 3.64 19.62
N ALA A 4 5.52 2.56 18.86
CA ALA A 4 4.38 1.70 18.60
C ALA A 4 4.60 0.29 19.18
N ALA A 5 3.51 -0.38 19.54
CA ALA A 5 3.46 -1.83 19.65
C ALA A 5 2.87 -2.37 18.35
N GLU A 6 3.56 -3.28 17.69
CA GLU A 6 3.19 -3.80 16.36
C GLU A 6 3.31 -5.32 16.35
N TYR A 7 2.50 -5.99 15.53
CA TYR A 7 2.69 -7.40 15.21
C TYR A 7 2.35 -7.71 13.75
N GLY A 8 2.91 -8.81 13.26
CA GLY A 8 2.54 -9.41 11.98
C GLY A 8 2.40 -10.93 12.09
N THR A 9 1.54 -11.52 11.27
CA THR A 9 1.30 -12.97 11.21
C THR A 9 1.95 -13.60 9.97
N ARG A 10 1.98 -14.95 9.92
CA ARG A 10 2.43 -15.70 8.73
C ARG A 10 1.57 -15.48 7.49
N GLU A 11 0.36 -14.98 7.66
CA GLU A 11 -0.60 -14.72 6.58
C GLU A 11 -0.66 -13.21 6.26
N TYR A 12 0.43 -12.47 6.51
CA TYR A 12 0.58 -11.05 6.18
C TYR A 12 -0.43 -10.10 6.84
N ARG A 13 -1.15 -10.55 7.87
CA ARG A 13 -2.02 -9.69 8.66
C ARG A 13 -1.21 -8.98 9.73
N THR A 14 -1.37 -7.66 9.84
CA THR A 14 -0.70 -6.86 10.85
C THR A 14 -1.72 -6.08 11.68
N ASP A 15 -1.25 -5.44 12.74
CA ASP A 15 -1.99 -4.44 13.50
C ASP A 15 -0.96 -3.67 14.35
N GLN A 16 -1.29 -2.44 14.70
CA GLN A 16 -0.42 -1.57 15.47
C GLN A 16 -1.19 -0.66 16.40
N LEU A 17 -0.55 -0.33 17.52
CA LEU A 17 -1.00 0.74 18.39
C LEU A 17 0.16 1.71 18.62
N VAL A 18 0.02 2.92 18.11
CA VAL A 18 1.03 3.97 18.16
C VAL A 18 0.81 4.86 19.38
N VAL A 19 1.87 5.13 20.12
CA VAL A 19 1.97 6.25 21.07
C VAL A 19 2.95 7.25 20.49
N SER A 20 2.44 8.37 19.99
CA SER A 20 3.29 9.41 19.42
C SER A 20 3.93 10.25 20.53
N ALA A 21 5.22 10.59 20.38
CA ALA A 21 5.79 11.78 21.02
C ALA A 21 5.88 12.89 19.96
N GLY A 22 4.95 13.84 20.06
CA GLY A 22 4.87 15.01 19.19
C GLY A 22 4.43 16.24 19.95
N THR A 23 5.22 17.30 19.86
CA THR A 23 4.82 18.66 20.21
C THR A 23 3.94 19.21 19.09
N GLY A 24 2.63 18.99 19.15
CA GLY A 24 1.65 19.78 18.39
C GLY A 24 1.37 19.39 16.94
N VAL A 25 0.91 18.15 16.69
CA VAL A 25 0.09 17.84 15.50
C VAL A 25 -1.25 17.31 16.00
N GLU A 26 -2.33 17.78 15.38
CA GLU A 26 -3.72 17.48 15.74
C GLU A 26 -4.00 15.97 15.63
N ASP A 27 -4.77 15.52 16.60
CA ASP A 27 -5.11 14.15 16.94
C ASP A 27 -6.11 13.57 15.92
N PRO A 28 -5.86 12.41 15.28
CA PRO A 28 -6.94 11.60 14.75
C PRO A 28 -7.67 10.97 15.94
N GLU A 29 -8.67 11.68 16.45
CA GLU A 29 -9.68 11.24 17.42
C GLU A 29 -9.24 10.14 18.42
N GLY A 30 -8.49 10.53 19.46
CA GLY A 30 -8.42 9.74 20.70
C GLY A 30 -7.12 8.94 20.92
N ALA A 31 -6.03 9.23 20.22
CA ALA A 31 -4.75 8.66 20.56
C ALA A 31 -4.20 9.30 21.86
N ASP A 32 -3.90 8.49 22.88
CA ASP A 32 -3.16 8.97 24.07
C ASP A 32 -1.72 9.35 23.62
N VAL A 33 -1.52 10.61 23.19
CA VAL A 33 -0.19 11.14 22.81
C VAL A 33 0.64 11.30 24.09
N VAL A 34 1.78 10.61 24.14
CA VAL A 34 2.69 10.69 25.29
C VAL A 34 4.04 11.19 24.83
N THR A 35 4.31 12.44 25.18
CA THR A 35 5.56 13.11 24.86
C THR A 35 6.64 12.73 25.87
N PHE A 36 7.77 12.19 25.39
CA PHE A 36 8.99 12.01 26.19
C PHE A 36 10.21 12.56 25.42
N ASP A 37 11.23 13.03 26.16
CA ASP A 37 12.49 13.50 25.57
C ASP A 37 13.30 12.30 25.05
N PRO A 38 13.55 12.19 23.73
CA PRO A 38 14.25 11.05 23.14
C PRO A 38 15.73 10.95 23.56
N ARG A 39 16.29 11.99 24.19
CA ARG A 39 17.68 11.99 24.68
C ARG A 39 17.81 11.45 26.11
N GLN A 40 16.69 11.20 26.79
CA GLN A 40 16.71 10.67 28.15
C GLN A 40 16.49 9.16 28.12
N PRO A 41 17.39 8.36 28.73
CA PRO A 41 17.17 6.92 28.82
C PRO A 41 15.91 6.63 29.65
N ARG A 42 15.08 5.71 29.17
CA ARG A 42 13.84 5.26 29.82
C ARG A 42 13.87 3.76 30.00
N ARG A 43 13.39 3.26 31.14
CA ARG A 43 13.08 1.84 31.26
C ARG A 43 11.85 1.51 30.44
N PHE A 44 11.88 0.39 29.72
CA PHE A 44 10.72 -0.15 29.06
C PHE A 44 10.55 -1.64 29.41
N ARG A 45 9.34 -2.15 29.21
CA ARG A 45 9.01 -3.57 29.26
C ARG A 45 8.02 -3.87 28.14
N LEU A 46 8.36 -4.88 27.35
CA LEU A 46 7.48 -5.50 26.36
C LEU A 46 7.11 -6.91 26.85
N ASP A 47 5.82 -7.22 26.87
CA ASP A 47 5.27 -8.49 27.35
C ASP A 47 4.24 -9.02 26.35
N TYR A 48 4.21 -10.35 26.15
CA TYR A 48 3.19 -11.03 25.37
C TYR A 48 2.54 -12.14 26.20
N ASP A 49 1.25 -11.99 26.49
CA ASP A 49 0.44 -12.99 27.18
C ASP A 49 -0.48 -13.69 26.16
N PRO A 50 -0.23 -14.95 25.80
CA PRO A 50 -1.07 -15.70 24.87
C PRO A 50 -2.43 -16.10 25.45
N ALA A 51 -2.63 -16.08 26.77
CA ALA A 51 -3.90 -16.43 27.42
C ALA A 51 -4.83 -15.23 27.59
N ALA A 52 -4.28 -14.01 27.54
CA ALA A 52 -5.05 -12.77 27.60
C ALA A 52 -6.04 -12.59 26.43
N ALA A 53 -6.92 -11.59 26.56
CA ALA A 53 -7.93 -11.24 25.57
C ALA A 53 -8.84 -12.44 25.19
N GLY A 54 -9.18 -13.28 26.15
CA GLY A 54 -9.96 -14.50 25.92
C GLY A 54 -9.21 -15.56 25.10
N GLY A 55 -7.87 -15.61 25.21
CA GLY A 55 -7.03 -16.51 24.44
C GLY A 55 -6.69 -16.00 23.04
N ARG A 56 -7.00 -14.75 22.69
CA ARG A 56 -6.49 -14.14 21.45
C ARG A 56 -5.02 -13.76 21.56
N GLY A 57 -4.53 -13.51 22.77
CA GLY A 57 -3.19 -13.01 23.01
C GLY A 57 -3.17 -11.49 23.09
N ARG A 58 -2.24 -10.96 23.89
CA ARG A 58 -2.09 -9.52 24.16
C ARG A 58 -0.62 -9.13 24.20
N ILE A 59 -0.28 -8.04 23.53
CA ILE A 59 1.00 -7.35 23.67
C ILE A 59 0.79 -6.18 24.64
N THR A 60 1.70 -6.05 25.60
CA THR A 60 1.73 -4.92 26.54
C THR A 60 3.10 -4.27 26.52
N LEU A 61 3.17 -2.99 26.13
CA LEU A 61 4.37 -2.18 26.17
C LEU A 61 4.21 -1.08 27.22
N SER A 62 5.09 -1.07 28.22
CA SER A 62 5.16 -0.01 29.22
C SER A 62 6.49 0.72 29.13
N VAL A 63 6.47 2.04 29.17
CA VAL A 63 7.66 2.90 29.15
C VAL A 63 7.63 3.81 30.37
N GLU A 64 8.76 3.95 31.05
CA GLU A 64 8.89 4.82 32.23
C GLU A 64 8.55 6.27 31.89
N GLY A 65 7.68 6.88 32.70
CA GLY A 65 7.16 8.23 32.45
C GLY A 65 5.91 8.26 31.56
N VAL A 66 5.53 7.12 30.98
CA VAL A 66 4.27 6.97 30.24
C VAL A 66 3.18 6.44 31.20
N PRO A 67 2.10 7.20 31.47
CA PRO A 67 1.16 6.88 32.55
C PRO A 67 0.30 5.64 32.29
N LYS A 68 0.12 5.24 31.02
CA LYS A 68 -0.64 4.05 30.63
C LYS A 68 0.22 3.15 29.75
N ALA A 69 0.18 1.84 29.99
CA ALA A 69 0.79 0.89 29.07
C ALA A 69 0.01 0.86 27.75
N VAL A 70 0.74 0.69 26.64
CA VAL A 70 0.18 0.39 25.33
C VAL A 70 -0.27 -1.06 25.36
N VAL A 71 -1.56 -1.30 25.19
CA VAL A 71 -2.16 -2.64 25.23
C VAL A 71 -2.77 -2.93 23.88
N LEU A 72 -2.18 -3.88 23.16
CA LEU A 72 -2.64 -4.32 21.84
C LEU A 72 -3.14 -5.76 21.95
N ASP A 73 -4.46 -5.93 21.86
CA ASP A 73 -5.09 -7.25 21.76
C ASP A 73 -5.01 -7.73 20.32
N LEU A 74 -4.57 -8.97 20.10
CA LEU A 74 -4.58 -9.53 18.76
C LEU A 74 -6.02 -9.60 18.23
N LEU A 75 -6.18 -9.23 16.95
CA LEU A 75 -7.46 -9.29 16.26
C LEU A 75 -7.96 -10.74 16.11
N PRO A 76 -9.28 -10.95 15.95
CA PRO A 76 -9.86 -12.27 15.77
C PRO A 76 -9.16 -13.09 14.67
N GLY A 77 -8.67 -14.28 15.05
CA GLY A 77 -8.01 -15.21 14.13
C GLY A 77 -6.50 -14.99 13.94
N HIS A 78 -5.93 -13.84 14.31
CA HIS A 78 -4.51 -13.52 14.02
C HIS A 78 -3.55 -14.45 14.78
N ARG A 79 -3.89 -14.83 16.01
CA ARG A 79 -3.12 -15.84 16.75
C ARG A 79 -3.08 -17.21 16.07
N ARG A 80 -4.14 -17.56 15.32
CA ARG A 80 -4.25 -18.87 14.65
C ARG A 80 -3.28 -18.98 13.47
N ASP A 81 -3.07 -17.89 12.74
CA ASP A 81 -2.04 -17.78 11.70
C ASP A 81 -0.66 -18.06 12.29
N GLY A 82 -0.44 -17.51 13.49
CA GLY A 82 0.80 -17.64 14.23
C GLY A 82 1.95 -16.83 13.61
N ALA A 83 3.09 -16.90 14.26
CA ALA A 83 4.36 -16.34 13.82
C ALA A 83 5.50 -17.28 14.26
N ALA A 84 6.59 -17.31 13.51
CA ALA A 84 7.84 -17.92 13.98
C ALA A 84 8.72 -16.79 14.52
N LEU A 85 8.85 -16.69 15.85
CA LEU A 85 9.72 -15.73 16.49
C LEU A 85 10.94 -16.49 17.02
N ASP A 86 12.08 -16.35 16.34
CA ASP A 86 13.32 -17.06 16.66
C ASP A 86 14.50 -16.11 16.91
N ARG A 87 14.26 -14.78 16.88
CA ARG A 87 15.23 -13.74 17.19
C ARG A 87 14.62 -12.68 18.11
N PHE A 88 15.48 -12.06 18.91
CA PHE A 88 15.21 -10.83 19.64
C PHE A 88 16.35 -9.86 19.31
N GLY A 89 16.02 -8.61 18.98
CA GLY A 89 17.02 -7.63 18.61
C GLY A 89 16.40 -6.40 17.95
N MET A 90 17.24 -5.69 17.20
CA MET A 90 16.83 -4.50 16.44
C MET A 90 16.60 -4.90 14.99
N LEU A 91 15.47 -4.47 14.44
CA LEU A 91 15.15 -4.54 13.03
C LEU A 91 14.96 -3.10 12.55
N ASN A 92 15.66 -2.70 11.49
CA ASN A 92 15.39 -1.40 10.88
C ASN A 92 14.08 -1.50 10.09
N GLN A 93 13.23 -0.47 10.21
CA GLN A 93 12.20 -0.26 9.20
C GLN A 93 12.90 0.14 7.90
N GLN A 94 12.41 -0.40 6.78
CA GLN A 94 12.86 0.01 5.46
C GLN A 94 12.10 1.29 5.11
N HIS A 95 12.84 2.32 4.79
CA HIS A 95 12.35 3.63 4.40
C HIS A 95 13.41 4.24 3.48
N GLU A 96 13.03 5.09 2.52
CA GLU A 96 13.99 5.84 1.72
C GLU A 96 14.92 6.67 2.62
N VAL A 97 16.09 7.03 2.09
CA VAL A 97 17.14 7.73 2.85
C VAL A 97 16.73 9.18 3.12
N SER A 98 15.85 9.39 4.11
CA SER A 98 15.47 10.70 4.64
C SER A 98 15.74 10.75 6.15
N GLY A 99 17.04 10.75 6.49
CA GLY A 99 17.51 10.88 7.88
C GLY A 99 18.02 9.58 8.51
N SER A 100 18.54 9.69 9.72
CA SER A 100 19.04 8.55 10.49
C SER A 100 18.63 8.70 11.96
N MET A 101 18.44 7.57 12.63
CA MET A 101 18.18 7.51 14.06
C MET A 101 19.29 6.74 14.75
N ASP A 102 19.91 7.38 15.75
CA ASP A 102 20.76 6.71 16.70
C ASP A 102 19.91 6.26 17.90
N ALA A 103 19.73 4.95 18.05
CA ALA A 103 19.01 4.35 19.17
C ALA A 103 19.95 3.44 19.99
N TYR A 104 19.90 3.58 21.31
CA TYR A 104 20.73 2.82 22.24
C TYR A 104 19.86 2.03 23.21
N PHE A 105 20.13 0.72 23.33
CA PHE A 105 19.46 -0.18 24.25
C PHE A 105 20.47 -0.77 25.23
N GLY A 106 20.21 -0.63 26.53
CA GLY A 106 21.07 -1.14 27.60
C GLY A 106 20.25 -1.87 28.67
N ASP A 107 20.95 -2.56 29.57
CA ASP A 107 20.34 -3.31 30.69
C ASP A 107 19.21 -4.28 30.28
N LEU A 108 19.32 -4.86 29.08
CA LEU A 108 18.31 -5.73 28.51
C LEU A 108 18.14 -7.00 29.35
N ARG A 109 16.88 -7.41 29.54
CA ARG A 109 16.53 -8.67 30.18
C ARG A 109 15.53 -9.43 29.34
N LEU A 110 15.90 -10.62 28.89
CA LEU A 110 15.01 -11.52 28.16
C LEU A 110 14.47 -12.57 29.13
N ASN A 111 13.15 -12.63 29.29
CA ASN A 111 12.50 -13.52 30.26
C ASN A 111 13.09 -13.43 31.67
N GLY A 112 13.48 -12.20 32.07
CA GLY A 112 14.10 -11.90 33.37
C GLY A 112 15.61 -12.19 33.47
N ALA A 113 16.21 -12.89 32.52
CA ALA A 113 17.65 -13.13 32.46
C ALA A 113 18.37 -11.94 31.81
N PRO A 114 19.47 -11.43 32.39
CA PRO A 114 20.23 -10.34 31.79
C PRO A 114 20.84 -10.78 30.45
N VAL A 115 20.76 -9.92 29.45
CA VAL A 115 21.54 -10.03 28.22
C VAL A 115 22.87 -9.33 28.47
N ALA A 116 23.98 -10.00 28.16
CA ALA A 116 25.29 -9.43 28.40
C ALA A 116 25.51 -8.20 27.50
N ALA A 117 26.03 -7.14 28.11
CA ALA A 117 26.30 -5.86 27.46
C ALA A 117 27.81 -5.73 27.24
N GLU A 118 28.36 -6.50 26.30
CA GLU A 118 29.69 -6.26 25.77
C GLU A 118 29.68 -5.12 24.75
N ALA A 119 30.86 -4.53 24.47
CA ALA A 119 31.00 -3.51 23.43
C ALA A 119 30.53 -3.97 22.04
N GLU A 120 30.60 -5.29 21.77
CA GLU A 120 29.90 -5.94 20.68
C GLU A 120 29.24 -7.22 21.22
N PRO A 121 27.91 -7.25 21.41
CA PRO A 121 27.25 -8.50 21.77
C PRO A 121 27.40 -9.49 20.61
N ALA A 122 27.53 -10.79 20.91
CA ALA A 122 27.67 -11.85 19.90
C ALA A 122 26.35 -12.15 19.13
N TRP A 123 25.59 -11.11 18.81
CA TRP A 123 24.32 -11.18 18.10
C TRP A 123 24.54 -11.45 16.61
N GLU A 124 23.56 -12.13 16.01
CA GLU A 124 23.53 -12.31 14.56
C GLU A 124 23.22 -10.97 13.88
N GLY A 125 24.14 -10.49 13.05
CA GLY A 125 23.94 -9.31 12.21
C GLY A 125 23.73 -9.70 10.75
N ARG A 126 22.68 -9.15 10.12
CA ARG A 126 22.43 -9.27 8.68
C ARG A 126 22.26 -7.89 8.08
N GLY A 127 23.08 -7.53 7.08
CA GLY A 127 22.98 -6.24 6.38
C GLY A 127 23.43 -5.02 7.20
N ASN A 128 23.65 -5.14 8.51
CA ASN A 128 23.93 -4.07 9.47
C ASN A 128 25.23 -3.27 9.26
N ARG A 129 26.06 -3.63 8.27
CA ARG A 129 27.29 -2.91 7.90
C ARG A 129 27.39 -2.68 6.39
N ARG A 130 26.32 -2.89 5.63
CA ARG A 130 26.33 -2.66 4.18
C ARG A 130 26.25 -1.17 3.88
N ALA A 131 27.02 -0.73 2.90
CA ALA A 131 26.74 0.51 2.20
C ALA A 131 25.62 0.24 1.20
N PHE A 132 24.58 1.07 1.21
CA PHE A 132 23.48 1.06 0.26
C PHE A 132 23.53 2.34 -0.57
N ARG A 133 23.25 2.23 -1.87
CA ARG A 133 22.96 3.39 -2.71
C ARG A 133 21.46 3.41 -2.88
N ASP A 134 20.85 4.51 -2.48
CA ASP A 134 19.41 4.67 -2.66
C ASP A 134 19.09 4.79 -4.15
N CYS A 135 18.21 3.89 -4.61
CA CYS A 135 17.64 3.90 -5.94
C CYS A 135 16.16 4.33 -5.88
N GLU A 136 15.58 4.40 -4.68
CA GLU A 136 14.24 4.89 -4.37
C GLU A 136 14.36 6.38 -4.06
N VAL A 137 14.76 7.14 -5.08
CA VAL A 137 14.75 8.61 -4.97
C VAL A 137 13.30 9.05 -5.08
N GLU A 138 12.82 9.78 -4.08
CA GLU A 138 11.48 10.37 -4.04
C GLU A 138 11.14 11.01 -5.39
N THR A 139 9.93 10.72 -5.90
CA THR A 139 9.39 11.16 -7.21
C THR A 139 10.13 10.66 -8.47
N PHE A 140 11.15 9.82 -8.33
CA PHE A 140 11.81 9.20 -9.47
C PHE A 140 11.09 7.92 -9.91
N HIS A 141 10.41 7.99 -11.05
CA HIS A 141 9.73 6.85 -11.66
C HIS A 141 10.66 6.06 -12.58
N ASN A 142 10.57 4.74 -12.50
CA ASN A 142 11.25 3.81 -13.41
C ASN A 142 10.35 2.63 -13.72
N PHE A 143 9.68 2.66 -14.87
CA PHE A 143 8.78 1.61 -15.35
C PHE A 143 9.51 0.36 -15.92
N GLY A 144 10.79 0.16 -15.57
CA GLY A 144 11.54 -1.08 -15.80
C GLY A 144 11.99 -1.34 -17.25
N PHE A 145 11.82 -0.37 -18.15
CA PHE A 145 12.19 -0.53 -19.56
C PHE A 145 13.71 -0.67 -19.75
N GLY A 146 14.15 -1.78 -20.34
CA GLY A 146 15.55 -2.05 -20.69
C GLY A 146 16.25 -3.08 -19.81
N ASP A 147 15.63 -3.50 -18.71
CA ASP A 147 16.06 -4.70 -17.99
C ASP A 147 15.63 -5.96 -18.76
N ALA A 148 16.37 -7.07 -18.64
CA ALA A 148 16.08 -8.34 -19.34
C ALA A 148 14.78 -9.05 -18.87
N SER A 149 13.88 -8.32 -18.22
CA SER A 149 12.56 -8.73 -17.76
C SER A 149 11.54 -8.58 -18.90
N ALA A 150 10.68 -9.58 -19.09
CA ALA A 150 9.54 -9.48 -20.00
C ALA A 150 8.34 -8.76 -19.36
N ALA A 151 8.34 -8.56 -18.04
CA ALA A 151 7.26 -7.90 -17.31
C ALA A 151 7.37 -6.37 -17.43
N ALA A 152 6.23 -5.71 -17.63
CA ALA A 152 6.05 -4.27 -17.54
C ALA A 152 5.95 -3.82 -16.07
N GLY A 153 6.49 -2.64 -15.75
CA GLY A 153 6.44 -2.08 -14.39
C GLY A 153 7.83 -1.93 -13.78
N GLY A 154 7.87 -1.38 -12.56
CA GLY A 154 9.11 -1.02 -11.88
C GLY A 154 8.82 -0.06 -10.74
N LEU A 155 9.75 0.83 -10.38
CA LEU A 155 9.57 1.80 -9.31
C LEU A 155 8.54 2.87 -9.72
N VAL A 156 7.42 2.94 -9.03
CA VAL A 156 6.36 3.94 -9.25
C VAL A 156 6.06 4.64 -7.93
N TRP A 157 6.11 5.97 -7.93
CA TRP A 157 5.75 6.78 -6.77
C TRP A 157 4.30 7.26 -6.86
N ARG A 158 3.63 7.37 -5.71
CA ARG A 158 2.57 8.35 -5.56
C ARG A 158 3.17 9.75 -5.64
N THR A 159 2.45 10.70 -6.22
CA THR A 159 2.97 12.07 -6.39
C THR A 159 1.95 13.10 -5.95
N ASP A 160 2.45 14.19 -5.40
CA ASP A 160 1.64 15.36 -5.11
C ASP A 160 1.20 16.03 -6.44
N PRO A 161 -0.13 16.20 -6.67
CA PRO A 161 -0.63 16.83 -7.89
C PRO A 161 -0.12 18.27 -8.06
N GLU A 162 0.15 19.00 -6.96
CA GLU A 162 0.67 20.38 -7.01
C GLU A 162 2.10 20.45 -7.60
N GLN A 163 2.83 19.33 -7.63
CA GLN A 163 4.21 19.28 -8.10
C GLN A 163 4.33 18.94 -9.59
N GLU A 164 3.23 18.58 -10.27
CA GLU A 164 3.20 18.15 -11.67
C GLU A 164 4.17 16.98 -11.97
N LEU A 165 4.33 16.06 -11.00
CA LEU A 165 5.27 14.92 -11.09
C LEU A 165 4.60 13.61 -11.49
N GLY A 166 3.30 13.65 -11.82
CA GLY A 166 2.55 12.52 -12.35
C GLY A 166 3.25 11.90 -13.57
N ALA A 167 3.26 10.58 -13.64
CA ALA A 167 3.91 9.85 -14.72
C ALA A 167 3.09 8.64 -15.15
N TRP A 168 3.26 8.26 -16.41
CA TRP A 168 2.64 7.06 -16.95
C TRP A 168 3.56 6.40 -17.98
N TYR A 169 3.30 5.11 -18.20
CA TYR A 169 3.91 4.31 -19.25
C TYR A 169 2.85 3.42 -19.86
N GLY A 170 2.53 3.65 -21.13
CA GLY A 170 1.44 2.96 -21.81
C GLY A 170 1.67 2.81 -23.30
N ASP A 171 0.95 1.86 -23.88
CA ASP A 171 0.82 1.67 -25.31
C ASP A 171 -0.33 2.54 -25.82
N GLY A 172 -0.01 3.48 -26.71
CA GLY A 172 -0.97 4.29 -27.45
C GLY A 172 -0.73 4.10 -28.94
N ASP A 173 -1.72 3.56 -29.65
CA ASP A 173 -1.68 3.34 -31.11
C ASP A 173 -2.52 4.32 -31.91
N GLY A 174 -3.11 5.31 -31.23
CA GLY A 174 -3.92 6.35 -31.85
C GLY A 174 -5.38 5.96 -32.09
N VAL A 175 -5.82 4.83 -31.52
CA VAL A 175 -7.25 4.51 -31.37
C VAL A 175 -7.71 5.02 -30.01
N SER A 176 -8.78 5.80 -30.00
CA SER A 176 -9.46 6.23 -28.78
C SER A 176 -10.68 5.32 -28.57
N LEU A 177 -10.75 4.71 -27.38
CA LEU A 177 -11.88 3.94 -26.89
C LEU A 177 -12.71 4.82 -25.95
N ASP A 178 -13.96 4.43 -25.72
CA ASP A 178 -14.87 5.14 -24.81
C ASP A 178 -15.66 4.13 -23.95
N LEU A 179 -16.45 4.61 -22.99
CA LEU A 179 -17.40 3.87 -22.19
C LEU A 179 -18.49 3.18 -23.02
N ASN A 180 -18.55 3.40 -24.33
CA ASN A 180 -19.40 2.61 -25.24
C ASN A 180 -18.77 1.30 -25.71
N ASP A 181 -17.47 1.13 -25.51
CA ASP A 181 -16.74 -0.06 -25.88
C ASP A 181 -16.66 -1.07 -24.74
N GLU A 182 -16.61 -2.36 -25.08
CA GLU A 182 -16.27 -3.40 -24.12
C GLU A 182 -14.76 -3.48 -23.96
N LEU A 183 -14.27 -3.27 -22.72
CA LEU A 183 -12.84 -3.24 -22.43
C LEU A 183 -12.47 -4.46 -21.61
N TYR A 184 -11.50 -5.24 -22.07
CA TYR A 184 -11.04 -6.42 -21.35
C TYR A 184 -9.53 -6.44 -21.30
N ALA A 185 -8.98 -6.64 -20.10
CA ALA A 185 -7.56 -6.85 -19.86
C ALA A 185 -7.35 -8.04 -18.92
N SER A 186 -6.28 -8.80 -19.15
CA SER A 186 -5.88 -9.92 -18.30
C SER A 186 -4.37 -10.11 -18.31
N GLY A 187 -3.87 -10.78 -17.30
CA GLY A 187 -2.47 -11.15 -17.22
C GLY A 187 -2.09 -11.64 -15.83
N ARG A 188 -0.82 -11.44 -15.48
CA ARG A 188 -0.29 -11.72 -14.15
C ARG A 188 0.25 -10.45 -13.51
N ALA A 189 -0.04 -10.26 -12.23
CA ALA A 189 0.45 -9.15 -11.43
C ALA A 189 1.32 -9.66 -10.27
N ARG A 190 2.34 -8.90 -9.90
CA ARG A 190 3.18 -9.14 -8.73
C ARG A 190 3.58 -7.80 -8.11
N LEU A 191 3.49 -7.71 -6.78
CA LEU A 191 4.19 -6.67 -6.03
C LEU A 191 5.56 -7.22 -5.60
N ALA A 192 6.64 -6.69 -6.17
CA ALA A 192 7.98 -7.08 -5.76
C ALA A 192 8.31 -6.55 -4.36
N TRP A 193 7.86 -5.33 -4.07
CA TRP A 193 7.70 -4.73 -2.75
C TRP A 193 6.75 -3.52 -2.88
N ALA A 194 6.26 -3.00 -1.76
CA ALA A 194 5.45 -1.79 -1.70
C ALA A 194 5.57 -1.17 -0.31
N ASN A 195 5.65 0.16 -0.24
CA ASN A 195 5.63 0.90 1.02
C ASN A 195 4.20 1.13 1.50
N SER A 196 4.03 1.42 2.79
CA SER A 196 2.75 1.97 3.25
C SER A 196 2.41 3.23 2.46
N ASP A 197 1.13 3.42 2.19
CA ASP A 197 0.66 4.58 1.43
C ASP A 197 1.26 4.64 0.01
N SER A 198 1.23 3.52 -0.72
CA SER A 198 1.68 3.45 -2.11
C SER A 198 0.53 2.98 -3.00
N GLY A 199 0.47 3.44 -4.25
CA GLY A 199 -0.58 3.03 -5.18
C GLY A 199 -0.20 3.18 -6.65
N VAL A 200 -0.92 2.47 -7.51
CA VAL A 200 -0.75 2.54 -8.96
C VAL A 200 -2.06 2.19 -9.68
N TYR A 201 -2.26 2.78 -10.86
CA TYR A 201 -3.30 2.39 -11.80
C TYR A 201 -2.72 1.50 -12.91
N LEU A 202 -3.42 0.42 -13.25
CA LEU A 202 -3.24 -0.33 -14.49
C LEU A 202 -4.56 -0.37 -15.26
N GLY A 203 -4.59 0.17 -16.47
CA GLY A 203 -5.80 0.17 -17.28
C GLY A 203 -5.72 1.10 -18.48
N TRP A 204 -6.88 1.53 -18.96
CA TRP A 204 -6.99 2.53 -20.01
C TRP A 204 -7.07 3.93 -19.44
N PHE A 205 -6.43 4.88 -20.09
CA PHE A 205 -6.47 6.29 -19.73
C PHE A 205 -6.20 7.19 -20.94
N GLY A 206 -6.65 8.44 -20.87
CA GLY A 206 -6.27 9.50 -21.79
C GLY A 206 -4.86 10.03 -21.48
N LYS A 207 -4.05 10.29 -22.49
CA LYS A 207 -2.72 10.92 -22.30
C LYS A 207 -2.79 12.30 -21.63
N ASP A 208 -3.90 13.00 -21.82
CA ASP A 208 -4.19 14.33 -21.30
C ASP A 208 -5.10 14.26 -20.04
N SER A 209 -5.32 13.05 -19.50
CA SER A 209 -6.05 12.86 -18.23
C SER A 209 -5.37 13.60 -17.09
N GLU A 210 -6.17 14.31 -16.31
CA GLU A 210 -5.77 15.06 -15.11
C GLU A 210 -6.40 14.40 -13.89
N SER A 211 -5.69 14.46 -12.76
CA SER A 211 -6.20 13.89 -11.50
C SER A 211 -7.22 14.84 -10.87
N ILE A 212 -8.41 14.31 -10.54
CA ILE A 212 -9.53 15.10 -10.03
C ILE A 212 -9.20 15.57 -8.61
N GLU A 213 -9.15 16.90 -8.39
CA GLU A 213 -8.78 17.52 -7.11
C GLU A 213 -9.93 17.54 -6.08
N GLU A 214 -11.18 17.64 -6.53
CA GLU A 214 -12.37 17.71 -5.66
C GLU A 214 -13.17 16.38 -5.65
N GLY A 215 -13.56 15.91 -4.46
CA GLY A 215 -14.65 14.92 -4.34
C GLY A 215 -14.35 13.59 -3.65
N GLY A 216 -13.11 13.28 -3.25
CA GLY A 216 -12.84 12.03 -2.53
C GLY A 216 -11.39 11.79 -2.13
N PRO A 217 -11.12 10.75 -1.29
CA PRO A 217 -9.79 10.46 -0.72
C PRO A 217 -8.79 9.86 -1.71
N MET A 218 -9.06 9.95 -3.01
CA MET A 218 -8.29 9.32 -4.08
C MET A 218 -8.44 10.22 -5.31
N HIS A 219 -7.39 10.93 -5.69
CA HIS A 219 -7.35 11.78 -6.88
C HIS A 219 -7.44 10.94 -8.16
N VAL A 220 -8.65 10.48 -8.50
CA VAL A 220 -8.92 9.62 -9.67
C VAL A 220 -8.67 10.42 -10.95
N PRO A 221 -7.93 9.90 -11.94
CA PRO A 221 -7.75 10.59 -13.21
C PRO A 221 -9.05 10.66 -14.02
N THR A 222 -9.36 11.81 -14.62
CA THR A 222 -10.37 11.91 -15.69
C THR A 222 -10.02 10.98 -16.85
N ASN A 223 -10.99 10.64 -17.70
CA ASN A 223 -10.78 9.77 -18.86
C ASN A 223 -9.97 8.51 -18.50
N SER A 224 -10.43 7.74 -17.51
CA SER A 224 -9.71 6.55 -17.04
C SER A 224 -10.65 5.40 -16.70
N LEU A 225 -10.17 4.18 -16.93
CA LEU A 225 -10.81 2.94 -16.50
C LEU A 225 -9.72 1.94 -16.13
N ALA A 226 -9.58 1.62 -14.86
CA ALA A 226 -8.43 0.89 -14.37
C ALA A 226 -8.72 -0.09 -13.23
N MET A 227 -7.77 -0.98 -13.02
CA MET A 227 -7.53 -1.62 -11.74
C MET A 227 -6.59 -0.71 -10.95
N LEU A 228 -7.07 -0.23 -9.81
CA LEU A 228 -6.27 0.46 -8.81
C LEU A 228 -5.69 -0.57 -7.84
N VAL A 229 -4.36 -0.56 -7.70
CA VAL A 229 -3.63 -1.34 -6.69
C VAL A 229 -3.13 -0.40 -5.60
N GLU A 230 -3.76 -0.42 -4.42
CA GLU A 230 -3.54 0.58 -3.36
C GLU A 230 -3.87 0.02 -1.96
N GLY A 231 -3.44 0.69 -0.88
CA GLY A 231 -3.53 0.23 0.51
C GLY A 231 -4.96 0.04 1.08
N PRO A 232 -5.09 -0.25 2.39
CA PRO A 232 -4.11 -0.07 3.46
C PRO A 232 -3.19 -1.28 3.63
N SER A 233 -1.91 -1.01 3.93
CA SER A 233 -0.86 -2.02 4.09
C SER A 233 -1.10 -3.04 5.21
N GLU A 234 -2.06 -2.81 6.12
CA GLU A 234 -2.46 -3.74 7.20
C GLU A 234 -2.92 -5.11 6.67
N VAL A 235 -3.61 -5.09 5.52
CA VAL A 235 -4.17 -6.29 4.90
C VAL A 235 -3.54 -6.60 3.53
N GLY A 236 -2.69 -5.73 3.02
CA GLY A 236 -2.04 -5.82 1.70
C GLY A 236 -2.42 -4.63 0.81
N TRP A 237 -2.49 -4.83 -0.51
CA TRP A 237 -2.97 -3.80 -1.44
C TRP A 237 -4.22 -4.32 -2.14
N TYR A 238 -5.32 -3.59 -2.07
CA TYR A 238 -6.52 -3.91 -2.81
C TYR A 238 -6.26 -3.81 -4.30
N ALA A 239 -6.78 -4.78 -5.06
CA ALA A 239 -6.97 -4.67 -6.49
C ALA A 239 -8.45 -4.36 -6.72
N ARG A 240 -8.78 -3.10 -7.03
CA ARG A 240 -10.17 -2.63 -7.12
C ARG A 240 -10.45 -1.87 -8.42
N PRO A 241 -11.68 -1.95 -8.97
CA PRO A 241 -12.05 -1.17 -10.14
C PRO A 241 -12.18 0.31 -9.77
N VAL A 242 -11.82 1.16 -10.74
CA VAL A 242 -11.96 2.62 -10.70
C VAL A 242 -12.24 3.14 -12.11
N TYR A 243 -12.99 4.24 -12.20
CA TYR A 243 -13.15 5.00 -13.43
C TYR A 243 -13.23 6.50 -13.16
N GLY A 244 -12.80 7.30 -14.14
CA GLY A 244 -13.09 8.72 -14.24
C GLY A 244 -13.57 9.03 -15.65
N SER A 245 -14.65 9.79 -15.78
CA SER A 245 -15.19 10.22 -17.08
C SER A 245 -14.50 11.50 -17.59
N GLU A 246 -14.97 12.06 -18.70
CA GLU A 246 -14.59 13.42 -19.15
C GLU A 246 -15.09 14.50 -18.18
N ASP A 247 -16.21 14.25 -17.47
CA ASP A 247 -16.71 15.11 -16.39
C ASP A 247 -16.00 14.77 -15.07
N GLU A 248 -15.34 15.77 -14.48
CA GLU A 248 -14.58 15.69 -13.23
C GLU A 248 -15.45 15.33 -12.02
N ASP A 249 -16.75 15.60 -12.08
CA ASP A 249 -17.70 15.23 -11.02
C ASP A 249 -18.23 13.78 -11.19
N ALA A 250 -17.95 13.14 -12.32
CA ALA A 250 -18.48 11.82 -12.67
C ALA A 250 -17.38 10.74 -12.70
N PHE A 251 -16.99 10.30 -11.51
CA PHE A 251 -16.02 9.22 -11.28
C PHE A 251 -16.57 8.18 -10.30
N GLY A 252 -15.88 7.05 -10.17
CA GLY A 252 -16.27 6.02 -9.21
C GLY A 252 -15.13 5.07 -8.86
N PHE A 253 -15.15 4.57 -7.62
CA PHE A 253 -14.23 3.54 -7.14
C PHE A 253 -14.89 2.73 -6.02
N VAL A 254 -14.36 1.53 -5.75
CA VAL A 254 -14.84 0.71 -4.63
C VAL A 254 -14.21 1.19 -3.32
N GLU A 255 -15.03 1.69 -2.40
CA GLU A 255 -14.61 2.03 -1.04
C GLU A 255 -14.47 0.79 -0.13
N GLY A 256 -13.36 0.70 0.59
CA GLY A 256 -13.20 -0.22 1.71
C GLY A 256 -12.78 -1.66 1.39
N ALA A 257 -12.67 -2.44 2.47
CA ALA A 257 -12.00 -3.75 2.51
C ALA A 257 -12.87 -4.95 2.16
N ALA A 258 -14.19 -4.81 2.29
CA ALA A 258 -15.08 -5.96 2.40
C ALA A 258 -15.25 -6.69 1.07
N GLY A 259 -14.52 -7.81 0.90
CA GLY A 259 -14.60 -8.65 -0.29
C GLY A 259 -13.68 -8.22 -1.43
N THR A 260 -13.05 -7.05 -1.33
CA THR A 260 -12.08 -6.56 -2.31
C THR A 260 -10.87 -7.50 -2.39
N PRO A 261 -10.48 -7.97 -3.58
CA PRO A 261 -9.29 -8.79 -3.73
C PRO A 261 -8.03 -8.05 -3.26
N THR A 262 -7.08 -8.78 -2.67
CA THR A 262 -5.88 -8.19 -2.08
C THR A 262 -4.63 -8.89 -2.59
N ILE A 263 -3.67 -8.11 -3.08
CA ILE A 263 -2.34 -8.58 -3.47
C ILE A 263 -1.37 -8.38 -2.31
N HIS A 264 -0.55 -9.40 -2.06
CA HIS A 264 0.55 -9.33 -1.09
C HIS A 264 1.89 -9.35 -1.83
N PRO A 265 2.97 -8.83 -1.22
CA PRO A 265 4.32 -8.93 -1.76
C PRO A 265 4.86 -10.38 -1.75
N ALA A 266 4.33 -11.27 -2.59
CA ALA A 266 4.82 -12.62 -2.82
C ALA A 266 4.15 -13.27 -4.04
N GLY A 267 4.96 -13.79 -4.97
CA GLY A 267 4.45 -14.61 -6.08
C GLY A 267 3.80 -13.80 -7.20
N TRP A 268 3.23 -14.52 -8.17
CA TRP A 268 2.47 -13.99 -9.29
C TRP A 268 1.00 -14.34 -9.09
N HIS A 269 0.12 -13.37 -9.34
CA HIS A 269 -1.32 -13.48 -9.21
C HIS A 269 -1.98 -13.32 -10.57
N ALA A 270 -2.97 -14.15 -10.89
CA ALA A 270 -3.74 -13.96 -12.11
C ALA A 270 -4.76 -12.83 -11.89
N PHE A 271 -4.88 -11.91 -12.84
CA PHE A 271 -5.86 -10.83 -12.77
C PHE A 271 -6.68 -10.69 -14.06
N THR A 272 -7.87 -10.12 -13.92
CA THR A 272 -8.65 -9.57 -15.03
C THR A 272 -9.20 -8.21 -14.65
N LEU A 273 -9.34 -7.32 -15.63
CA LEU A 273 -10.08 -6.07 -15.58
C LEU A 273 -11.06 -6.10 -16.76
N HIS A 274 -12.36 -6.11 -16.49
CA HIS A 274 -13.38 -6.21 -17.53
C HIS A 274 -14.42 -5.12 -17.31
N TYR A 275 -14.61 -4.28 -18.31
CA TYR A 275 -15.74 -3.37 -18.41
C TYR A 275 -16.71 -3.90 -19.46
N ASP A 276 -17.96 -4.14 -19.03
CA ASP A 276 -19.06 -4.49 -19.91
C ASP A 276 -20.04 -3.30 -19.96
N PRO A 277 -20.14 -2.58 -21.10
CA PRO A 277 -21.07 -1.46 -21.26
C PRO A 277 -22.53 -1.88 -21.22
N ASP A 278 -22.83 -3.15 -21.46
CA ASP A 278 -24.17 -3.72 -21.49
C ASP A 278 -24.57 -4.34 -20.14
N ALA A 279 -23.66 -4.41 -19.17
CA ALA A 279 -23.93 -4.90 -17.82
C ALA A 279 -24.52 -3.80 -16.92
N GLY A 280 -25.44 -4.18 -16.03
CA GLY A 280 -26.12 -3.22 -15.16
C GLY A 280 -27.04 -2.27 -15.94
N GLU A 281 -27.22 -1.04 -15.46
CA GLU A 281 -28.01 0.00 -16.14
C GLU A 281 -27.16 0.88 -17.06
N HIS A 282 -25.88 1.12 -16.73
CA HIS A 282 -25.00 2.06 -17.44
C HIS A 282 -23.59 1.49 -17.74
N GLY A 283 -23.38 0.20 -17.48
CA GLY A 283 -22.10 -0.48 -17.55
C GLY A 283 -21.59 -0.91 -16.17
N GLU A 284 -20.75 -1.94 -16.14
CA GLU A 284 -20.12 -2.45 -14.92
C GLU A 284 -18.66 -2.82 -15.16
N ILE A 285 -17.80 -2.49 -14.20
CA ILE A 285 -16.39 -2.85 -14.17
C ILE A 285 -16.20 -3.97 -13.15
N ALA A 286 -15.59 -5.07 -13.56
CA ALA A 286 -15.19 -6.18 -12.71
C ALA A 286 -13.66 -6.34 -12.71
N VAL A 287 -13.06 -6.32 -11.52
CA VAL A 287 -11.66 -6.72 -11.30
C VAL A 287 -11.64 -8.07 -10.61
N THR A 288 -10.85 -9.00 -11.15
CA THR A 288 -10.56 -10.27 -10.46
C THR A 288 -9.08 -10.40 -10.12
N LEU A 289 -8.78 -11.03 -8.98
CA LEU A 289 -7.44 -11.43 -8.57
C LEU A 289 -7.52 -12.82 -7.93
N ASP A 290 -6.82 -13.79 -8.50
CA ASP A 290 -6.85 -15.21 -8.09
C ASP A 290 -8.27 -15.77 -7.89
N GLY A 291 -9.19 -15.35 -8.76
CA GLY A 291 -10.59 -15.79 -8.74
C GLY A 291 -11.48 -15.12 -7.67
N ARG A 292 -10.95 -14.19 -6.89
CA ARG A 292 -11.77 -13.24 -6.10
C ARG A 292 -12.13 -12.05 -6.98
N GLU A 293 -13.28 -11.45 -6.74
CA GLU A 293 -13.84 -10.41 -7.60
C GLU A 293 -14.34 -9.21 -6.79
N SER A 294 -14.15 -8.02 -7.35
CA SER A 294 -14.82 -6.77 -6.95
C SER A 294 -15.46 -6.12 -8.17
N ARG A 295 -16.65 -5.55 -8.00
CA ARG A 295 -17.43 -4.90 -9.06
C ARG A 295 -17.73 -3.45 -8.72
N LEU A 296 -17.89 -2.63 -9.75
CA LEU A 296 -18.27 -1.23 -9.68
C LEU A 296 -19.20 -0.89 -10.83
N ALA A 297 -20.40 -0.41 -10.51
CA ALA A 297 -21.33 0.12 -11.51
C ALA A 297 -20.84 1.50 -11.98
N VAL A 298 -20.98 1.78 -13.27
CA VAL A 298 -20.79 3.13 -13.82
C VAL A 298 -22.06 3.93 -13.58
N SER A 299 -21.93 5.21 -13.21
CA SER A 299 -23.08 6.10 -13.01
C SER A 299 -23.70 6.53 -14.35
N GLU A 300 -24.95 6.99 -14.31
CA GLU A 300 -25.63 7.56 -15.49
C GLU A 300 -24.83 8.76 -16.02
N GLU A 301 -24.39 9.65 -15.12
CA GLU A 301 -23.65 10.86 -15.43
C GLU A 301 -22.33 10.55 -16.13
N ALA A 302 -21.58 9.57 -15.63
CA ALA A 302 -20.31 9.16 -16.24
C ALA A 302 -20.53 8.53 -17.63
N ARG A 303 -21.60 7.74 -17.77
CA ARG A 303 -21.95 7.12 -19.05
C ARG A 303 -22.38 8.14 -20.10
N GLU A 304 -23.07 9.20 -19.68
CA GLU A 304 -23.45 10.31 -20.57
C GLU A 304 -22.27 11.21 -20.93
N ALA A 305 -21.36 11.45 -19.98
CA ALA A 305 -20.14 12.21 -20.21
C ALA A 305 -19.18 11.51 -21.17
N GLY A 306 -19.03 10.19 -21.05
CA GLY A 306 -18.07 9.42 -21.83
C GLY A 306 -16.64 9.55 -21.29
N ALA A 307 -15.67 8.99 -22.01
CA ALA A 307 -14.25 9.06 -21.73
C ALA A 307 -13.42 8.95 -23.02
N ASP A 308 -12.28 9.66 -23.06
CA ASP A 308 -11.27 9.50 -24.12
C ASP A 308 -10.12 8.59 -23.65
N LEU A 309 -10.20 7.31 -24.00
CA LEU A 309 -9.28 6.27 -23.55
C LEU A 309 -8.30 5.88 -24.67
N ASP A 310 -7.18 6.62 -24.79
CA ASP A 310 -6.23 6.49 -25.91
C ASP A 310 -4.92 5.73 -25.58
N HIS A 311 -4.71 5.35 -24.32
CA HIS A 311 -3.57 4.53 -23.88
C HIS A 311 -4.02 3.38 -22.98
N PHE A 312 -3.30 2.26 -23.04
CA PHE A 312 -3.34 1.21 -22.02
C PHE A 312 -1.98 1.09 -21.32
N GLY A 313 -1.94 1.13 -19.99
CA GLY A 313 -0.67 1.04 -19.28
C GLY A 313 -0.74 1.30 -17.79
N ILE A 314 0.41 1.71 -17.25
CA ILE A 314 0.63 2.01 -15.83
C ILE A 314 0.60 3.53 -15.66
N ARG A 315 -0.16 4.03 -14.69
CA ARG A 315 -0.19 5.45 -14.31
C ARG A 315 -0.02 5.61 -12.79
N THR A 316 0.70 6.63 -12.38
CA THR A 316 0.90 7.00 -10.97
C THR A 316 -0.41 7.44 -10.32
N VAL A 317 -0.56 7.19 -9.02
CA VAL A 317 -1.60 7.84 -8.22
C VAL A 317 -1.09 9.23 -7.83
N GLU A 318 -1.88 10.27 -8.07
CA GLU A 318 -1.51 11.66 -7.80
C GLU A 318 -2.17 12.16 -6.51
N ASP A 319 -1.84 11.49 -5.42
CA ASP A 319 -2.27 11.79 -4.06
C ASP A 319 -1.09 11.40 -3.19
N ASP A 320 -0.49 12.32 -2.43
CA ASP A 320 0.79 12.16 -1.72
C ASP A 320 1.06 10.74 -1.16
N GLY A 321 2.32 10.34 -1.07
CA GLY A 321 2.70 9.07 -0.46
C GLY A 321 3.99 8.48 -1.01
N HIS A 322 4.10 7.16 -0.96
CA HIS A 322 5.34 6.44 -1.19
C HIS A 322 5.33 5.55 -2.45
N ALA A 323 6.50 5.01 -2.76
CA ALA A 323 6.70 4.11 -3.87
C ALA A 323 6.21 2.67 -3.66
N MET A 324 5.92 2.03 -4.78
CA MET A 324 5.85 0.58 -4.91
C MET A 324 6.58 0.08 -6.14
N MET A 325 6.78 -1.23 -6.21
CA MET A 325 7.32 -1.91 -7.39
C MET A 325 6.35 -2.97 -7.94
N PRO A 326 5.30 -2.54 -8.67
CA PRO A 326 4.41 -3.44 -9.40
C PRO A 326 5.09 -4.01 -10.64
N LEU A 327 4.79 -5.26 -10.94
CA LEU A 327 5.20 -5.97 -12.15
C LEU A 327 3.98 -6.64 -12.78
N PHE A 328 3.82 -6.48 -14.09
CA PHE A 328 2.74 -7.04 -14.88
C PHE A 328 3.30 -7.84 -16.05
N ASP A 329 2.80 -9.04 -16.27
CA ASP A 329 3.33 -9.98 -17.27
C ASP A 329 2.19 -10.72 -17.97
N ASP A 330 2.47 -11.28 -19.15
CA ASP A 330 1.50 -11.94 -20.03
C ASP A 330 0.23 -11.10 -20.30
N LEU A 331 0.41 -9.80 -20.52
CA LEU A 331 -0.70 -8.87 -20.73
C LEU A 331 -1.43 -9.13 -22.06
N THR A 332 -2.76 -9.19 -21.98
CA THR A 332 -3.68 -9.13 -23.11
C THR A 332 -4.72 -8.07 -22.82
N TYR A 333 -4.99 -7.16 -23.75
CA TYR A 333 -5.96 -6.07 -23.57
C TYR A 333 -6.65 -5.66 -24.88
N THR A 334 -7.85 -5.08 -24.77
CA THR A 334 -8.58 -4.45 -25.88
C THR A 334 -7.83 -3.23 -26.42
N ARG A 335 -7.70 -3.16 -27.76
CA ARG A 335 -7.06 -2.06 -28.50
C ARG A 335 -7.95 -1.43 -29.57
N GLU A 336 -9.07 -2.06 -29.88
CA GLU A 336 -9.98 -1.64 -30.94
C GLU A 336 -11.42 -1.75 -30.39
N GLY A 337 -12.25 -0.73 -30.68
CA GLY A 337 -13.65 -0.68 -30.25
C GLY A 337 -14.54 -1.66 -31.02
N ARG A 338 -15.80 -1.75 -30.61
CA ARG A 338 -16.80 -2.54 -31.36
C ARG A 338 -17.19 -1.78 -32.64
N ASP A 339 -17.20 -2.48 -33.79
CA ASP A 339 -17.74 -1.98 -35.08
C ASP A 339 -19.24 -1.66 -35.00
#